data_AF-A0A3G3LL19-F1
#
_entry.id   AF-A0A3G3LL19-F1
#
_cell.length_a   1.000
_cell.length_b   1.000
_cell.length_c   1.000
_cell.angle_alpha   90.00
_cell.angle_beta   90.00
_cell.angle_gamma   90.00
#
_symmetry.space_group_name_H-M   'P 1'
#
loop_
_entity.id
_entity.type
_entity.pdbx_description
1 polymer ?
#
loop_
_entity_poly.entity_id
_entity_poly.type
_entity_poly.pdbx_seq_one_letter_code
_entity_poly.pdbx_strand_id
1 'polypeptide(L)' 'MDLTSFFSTIFISCTFLAITLYSIIIGFGPESKKLRDPFEENEN' A
#
# COMPACT_ATOMS: atom_id res chain seq x y z
N MET A 1 -22.61 15.41 14.97
CA MET A 1 -22.40 14.60 13.76
C MET A 1 -23.48 13.55 13.73
N ASP A 2 -24.21 13.44 12.63
CA ASP A 2 -25.24 12.41 12.49
C ASP A 2 -24.60 11.03 12.31
N LEU A 3 -25.33 9.97 12.69
CA LEU A 3 -24.83 8.59 12.65
C LEU A 3 -24.28 8.22 11.27
N THR A 4 -24.98 8.63 10.20
CA THR A 4 -24.54 8.42 8.83
C THR A 4 -23.18 9.04 8.56
N SER A 5 -22.99 10.32 8.94
CA SER A 5 -21.71 11.02 8.75
C SER A 5 -20.59 10.40 9.57
N PHE A 6 -20.87 9.98 10.81
CA PHE A 6 -19.90 9.30 11.67
C PHE A 6 -19.48 7.95 11.09
N PHE A 7 -20.44 7.11 10.69
CA PHE A 7 -20.16 5.81 10.09
C PHE A 7 -19.41 5.96 8.76
N SER A 8 -19.85 6.85 7.86
CA SER A 8 -19.18 7.10 6.58
C SER A 8 -17.74 7.53 6.79
N THR A 9 -17.46 8.41 7.75
CA THR A 9 -16.09 8.88 8.03
C THR A 9 -15.17 7.74 8.46
N ILE A 10 -15.64 6.90 9.39
CA ILE A 10 -14.87 5.73 9.86
C ILE A 10 -14.67 4.73 8.72
N PHE A 11 -15.74 4.42 7.98
CA PHE A 11 -15.70 3.47 6.87
C PHE A 11 -14.68 3.90 5.82
N ILE A 12 -14.77 5.15 5.35
CA ILE A 12 -13.85 5.71 4.36
C ILE A 12 -12.41 5.68 4.88
N SER A 13 -12.18 6.10 6.13
CA SER A 13 -10.84 6.09 6.73
C SER A 13 -10.23 4.68 6.79
N CYS A 14 -11.01 3.69 7.20
CA CYS A 14 -10.58 2.29 7.23
C CYS A 14 -10.31 1.74 5.82
N THR A 15 -11.13 2.11 4.83
CA THR A 15 -10.92 1.73 3.43
C THR A 15 -9.60 2.29 2.90
N PHE A 16 -9.31 3.56 3.14
CA PHE A 16 -8.04 4.17 2.74
C PHE A 16 -6.85 3.51 3.42
N LEU A 17 -6.93 3.24 4.73
CA LEU A 17 -5.89 2.53 5.47
C LEU A 17 -5.65 1.13 4.90
N ALA A 18 -6.71 0.37 4.62
CA ALA A 18 -6.63 -0.97 4.07
C ALA A 18 -5.99 -0.98 2.68
N ILE A 19 -6.42 -0.09 1.79
CA ILE A 19 -5.84 0.05 0.44
C ILE A 19 -4.37 0.43 0.52
N THR A 20 -4.01 1.36 1.41
CA THR A 20 -2.63 1.80 1.60
C THR A 20 -1.74 0.64 2.09
N LEU A 21 -2.17 -0.06 3.14
CA LEU A 21 -1.45 -1.22 3.68
C LEU A 21 -1.30 -2.33 2.63
N TYR A 22 -2.37 -2.65 1.90
CA TYR A 22 -2.34 -3.63 0.83
C TYR A 22 -1.34 -3.24 -0.27
N SER A 23 -1.32 -1.96 -0.67
CA SER A 23 -0.40 -1.45 -1.68
C SER A 23 1.06 -1.54 -1.20
N ILE A 24 1.34 -1.26 0.07
CA ILE A 24 2.68 -1.43 0.64
C ILE A 24 3.09 -2.90 0.64
N ILE A 25 2.21 -3.80 1.10
CA ILE A 25 2.49 -5.23 1.17
C ILE A 25 2.73 -5.81 -0.22
N ILE A 26 1.97 -5.43 -1.24
CA ILE A 26 2.20 -5.93 -2.59
C ILE A 26 3.41 -5.26 -3.25
N GLY A 27 3.51 -3.93 -3.17
CA GLY A 27 4.55 -3.16 -3.83
C GLY A 27 5.96 -3.43 -3.27
N PHE A 28 6.06 -3.63 -1.95
CA PHE A 28 7.34 -3.85 -1.25
C PHE A 28 7.44 -5.23 -0.59
N GLY A 29 6.49 -6.12 -0.85
CA GLY A 29 6.50 -7.48 -0.30
C GLY A 29 7.37 -8.45 -1.08
N PRO A 30 7.03 -9.74 -1.06
CA PRO A 30 7.87 -10.80 -1.64
C PRO A 30 8.19 -10.59 -3.13
N GLU A 31 7.28 -10.01 -3.90
CA GLU A 31 7.48 -9.76 -5.34
C GLU A 31 8.56 -8.72 -5.62
N SER A 32 8.80 -7.76 -4.71
CA SER A 32 9.88 -6.78 -4.86
C SER A 32 11.27 -7.44 -4.89
N LYS A 33 11.42 -8.61 -4.26
CA LYS A 33 12.67 -9.39 -4.25
C LYS A 33 12.96 -10.11 -5.57
N LYS A 34 11.98 -10.18 -6.47
CA LYS A 34 12.15 -10.73 -7.82
C LYS A 34 12.51 -9.65 -8.84
N LEU A 35 12.53 -8.38 -8.43
CA LEU A 35 12.95 -7.29 -9.30
C LEU A 35 14.46 -7.43 -9.56
N ARG A 36 14.82 -7.27 -10.83
CA ARG A 36 16.21 -7.22 -11.29
C ARG A 36 16.94 -6.09 -10.56
N ASP A 37 18.16 -6.34 -10.11
CA ASP A 37 19.00 -5.30 -9.54
C ASP A 37 19.30 -4.23 -10.61
N PRO A 38 18.88 -2.97 -10.42
CA PRO A 38 19.07 -1.92 -11.41
C PRO A 38 20.54 -1.47 -11.54
N PHE A 39 21.43 -1.92 -10.65
CA PHE A 39 22.84 -1.54 -10.64
C PHE A 39 23.78 -2.64 -11.13
N GLU A 40 23.26 -3.84 -11.40
CA GLU A 40 24.03 -5.02 -11.86
C GLU A 40 24.87 -4.74 -13.13
N GLU A 41 24.34 -3.93 -14.06
CA GLU A 41 25.04 -3.56 -15.30
C GLU A 41 26.17 -2.53 -15.11
N ASN A 42 26.20 -1.84 -13.96
CA ASN A 42 27.12 -0.73 -13.67
C ASN A 42 28.28 -1.13 -12.74
N GLU A 43 28.44 -2.42 -12.41
CA GLU A 43 29.48 -2.91 -11.48
C GLU A 43 30.88 -3.07 -12.12
N ASN A 44 31.18 -2.35 -13.21
CA ASN A 44 32.45 -2.39 -13.92
C ASN A 44 33.30 -1.13 -13.74
#